data_AF-A0A377PX42-F1
#
_entry.id   AF-A0A377PX42-F1
#
_cell.length_a   1.000
_cell.length_b   1.000
_cell.length_c   1.000
_cell.angle_alpha   90.00
_cell.angle_beta   90.00
_cell.angle_gamma   90.00
#
_symmetry.space_group_name_H-M   'P 1'
#
loop_
_entity.id
_entity.type
_entity.pdbx_description
1 polymer ?
#
loop_
_entity_poly.entity_id
_entity_poly.type
_entity_poly.pdbx_seq_one_letter_code
_entity_poly.pdbx_strand_id
1 'polypeptide(L)'
;MIFEKQNYQQVCINNILTLLQDFDFKSQENLPECLKRFHTTHPQPIKTLSQSKNVDILMETGTGKTFTYLNLIFALHKTYRQNKFIIFVPRKAILESVKQNIELTKSYFFSEFGAYLKTYYYTDSKSQSAIINHYIKNTDELSVLVLTNSAVDKKDNLLNKQSEGLFNEKSIFENIIALKPICIIDEPHLLKGERFSAAFRQINTLYFRFGATFPKEPKESTLSNVAFVLDSISAFQNYLVKQIAVGSISGVENEIFLKDIRNKEATFVRRKSGELPQYKRVKIGESLEWQNFATLVRLEKGKAYFDNGATIQSQENYKLSNDEISLMLEKAIEAHFQKEQFLFSQNIKALSLFFIPSIADFRAIDSINSTSAHALEASGGGG
;
A
#
# COMPACT_ATOMS: atom_id res chain seq x y z
N MET A 1 -3.00 -17.23 -18.07
CA MET A 1 -1.91 -16.53 -17.33
C MET A 1 -1.03 -17.61 -16.73
N ILE A 2 0.28 -17.54 -16.93
CA ILE A 2 1.23 -18.50 -16.32
C ILE A 2 1.61 -17.92 -14.96
N PHE A 3 1.39 -18.68 -13.90
CA PHE A 3 1.86 -18.35 -12.56
C PHE A 3 3.10 -19.18 -12.27
N GLU A 4 4.18 -18.52 -11.90
CA GLU A 4 5.44 -19.17 -11.58
C GLU A 4 5.60 -19.24 -10.05
N LYS A 5 6.02 -20.39 -9.54
CA LYS A 5 6.35 -20.54 -8.12
C LYS A 5 7.68 -19.86 -7.84
N GLN A 6 7.62 -18.75 -7.11
CA GLN A 6 8.81 -18.01 -6.71
C GLN A 6 9.36 -18.56 -5.39
N ASN A 7 10.67 -18.87 -5.34
CA ASN A 7 11.30 -19.50 -4.17
C ASN A 7 11.12 -18.67 -2.88
N TYR A 8 11.31 -17.35 -2.95
CA TYR A 8 11.16 -16.46 -1.79
C TYR A 8 9.72 -16.45 -1.23
N GLN A 9 8.71 -16.63 -2.08
CA GLN A 9 7.31 -16.76 -1.63
C GLN A 9 7.08 -18.10 -0.94
N GLN A 10 7.70 -19.18 -1.43
CA GLN A 10 7.63 -20.49 -0.78
C GLN A 10 8.34 -20.47 0.58
N VAL A 11 9.51 -19.83 0.68
CA VAL A 11 10.20 -19.65 1.97
C VAL A 11 9.32 -18.87 2.95
N CYS A 12 8.69 -17.79 2.50
CA CYS A 12 7.74 -17.04 3.35
C CYS A 12 6.62 -17.92 3.89
N ILE A 13 5.99 -18.73 3.03
CA ILE A 13 4.89 -19.62 3.43
C ILE A 13 5.39 -20.70 4.38
N ASN A 14 6.51 -21.35 4.05
CA ASN A 14 7.10 -22.42 4.87
C ASN A 14 7.54 -21.91 6.25
N ASN A 15 8.07 -20.70 6.34
CA ASN A 15 8.39 -20.06 7.62
C ASN A 15 7.14 -19.92 8.49
N ILE A 16 6.02 -19.47 7.90
CA ILE A 16 4.76 -19.29 8.63
C ILE A 16 4.18 -20.65 9.07
N LEU A 17 4.21 -21.67 8.20
CA LEU A 17 3.77 -23.02 8.58
C LEU A 17 4.66 -23.60 9.69
N THR A 18 5.98 -23.43 9.60
CA THR A 18 6.91 -23.88 10.65
C THR A 18 6.66 -23.17 11.98
N LEU A 19 6.43 -21.85 11.93
CA LEU A 19 6.07 -21.05 13.10
C LEU A 19 4.77 -21.57 13.75
N LEU A 20 3.78 -21.95 12.95
CA LEU A 20 2.46 -22.37 13.43
C LEU A 20 2.32 -23.88 13.69
N GLN A 21 3.41 -24.65 13.58
CA GLN A 21 3.36 -26.11 13.72
C GLN A 21 2.71 -26.58 15.02
N ASP A 22 3.00 -25.92 16.15
CA ASP A 22 2.38 -26.22 17.45
C ASP A 22 1.50 -25.06 17.97
N PHE A 23 1.02 -24.22 17.06
CA PHE A 23 0.13 -23.13 17.41
C PHE A 23 -1.29 -23.65 17.70
N ASP A 24 -1.86 -23.25 18.83
CA ASP A 24 -3.23 -23.60 19.17
C ASP A 24 -4.20 -22.62 18.50
N PHE A 25 -4.75 -23.00 17.35
CA PHE A 25 -5.74 -22.20 16.63
C PHE A 25 -7.04 -21.94 17.42
N LYS A 26 -7.33 -22.73 18.47
CA LYS A 26 -8.51 -22.53 19.31
C LYS A 26 -8.29 -21.41 20.33
N SER A 27 -7.22 -21.45 21.13
CA SER A 27 -6.95 -20.38 22.11
C SER A 27 -6.25 -19.17 21.49
N GLN A 28 -5.28 -19.43 20.60
CA GLN A 28 -4.41 -18.45 19.96
C GLN A 28 -3.52 -17.67 20.94
N GLU A 29 -3.37 -18.16 22.17
CA GLU A 29 -2.61 -17.50 23.23
C GLU A 29 -1.12 -17.90 23.22
N ASN A 30 -0.77 -19.04 22.61
CA ASN A 30 0.61 -19.56 22.61
C ASN A 30 1.49 -19.03 21.44
N LEU A 31 1.05 -17.98 20.75
CA LEU A 31 1.84 -17.37 19.67
C LEU A 31 3.22 -16.87 20.14
N PRO A 32 3.35 -16.19 21.31
CA PRO A 32 4.66 -15.71 21.78
C PRO A 32 5.68 -16.84 21.96
N GLU A 33 5.25 -18.00 22.46
CA GLU A 33 6.10 -19.19 22.62
C GLU A 33 6.51 -19.77 21.26
N CYS A 34 5.55 -19.86 20.32
CA CYS A 34 5.81 -20.31 18.95
C CYS A 34 6.86 -19.42 18.26
N LEU A 35 6.72 -18.09 18.39
CA LEU A 35 7.67 -17.10 17.85
C LEU A 35 9.07 -17.23 18.46
N LYS A 36 9.18 -17.35 19.79
CA LYS A 36 10.47 -17.53 20.47
C LYS A 36 11.21 -18.76 19.93
N ARG A 37 10.50 -19.88 19.81
CA ARG A 37 11.07 -21.12 19.28
C ARG A 37 11.43 -20.98 17.80
N PHE A 38 10.56 -20.38 16.99
CA PHE A 38 10.81 -20.14 15.58
C PHE A 38 12.06 -19.27 15.37
N HIS A 39 12.22 -18.16 16.11
CA HIS A 39 13.40 -17.29 16.01
C HIS A 39 14.71 -17.95 16.46
N THR A 40 14.64 -19.04 17.22
CA THR A 40 15.82 -19.82 17.62
C THR A 40 16.37 -20.64 16.45
N THR A 41 15.48 -21.17 15.59
CA THR A 41 15.86 -22.00 14.43
C THR A 41 15.91 -21.21 13.11
N HIS A 42 15.18 -20.10 13.03
CA HIS A 42 15.04 -19.25 11.84
C HIS A 42 15.34 -17.79 12.22
N PRO A 43 16.61 -17.43 12.39
CA PRO A 43 16.99 -16.10 12.86
C PRO A 43 16.48 -15.02 11.89
N GLN A 44 15.76 -14.04 12.44
CA GLN A 44 15.26 -12.89 11.68
C GLN A 44 16.15 -11.67 11.90
N PRO A 45 16.29 -10.77 10.91
CA PRO A 45 17.06 -9.54 11.06
C PRO A 45 16.45 -8.61 12.13
N ILE A 46 15.16 -8.75 12.40
CA ILE A 46 14.42 -8.00 13.42
C ILE A 46 13.91 -8.97 14.48
N LYS A 47 14.38 -8.80 15.71
CA LYS A 47 14.12 -9.70 16.85
C LYS A 47 13.06 -9.19 17.83
N THR A 48 12.41 -8.08 17.50
CA THR A 48 11.38 -7.49 18.36
C THR A 48 10.19 -8.43 18.48
N LEU A 49 9.91 -8.90 19.70
CA LEU A 49 8.74 -9.71 20.02
C LEU A 49 7.72 -8.88 20.80
N SER A 50 6.45 -9.09 20.50
CA SER A 50 5.28 -8.47 21.11
C SER A 50 4.31 -9.55 21.60
N GLN A 51 3.51 -9.22 22.61
CA GLN A 51 2.43 -10.09 23.11
C GLN A 51 1.18 -10.06 22.19
N SER A 52 1.18 -9.23 21.15
CA SER A 52 0.08 -9.18 20.18
C SER A 52 0.04 -10.42 19.29
N LYS A 53 -1.17 -10.76 18.82
CA LYS A 53 -1.42 -11.88 17.91
C LYS A 53 -1.02 -11.62 16.44
N ASN A 54 -0.11 -10.66 16.20
CA ASN A 54 0.41 -10.40 14.85
C ASN A 54 1.57 -11.33 14.51
N VAL A 55 1.67 -11.65 13.23
CA VAL A 55 2.88 -12.12 12.57
C VAL A 55 3.17 -11.19 11.40
N ASP A 56 4.38 -10.65 11.35
CA ASP A 56 4.73 -9.65 10.34
C ASP A 56 5.55 -10.23 9.19
N ILE A 57 5.18 -9.82 7.98
CA ILE A 57 5.80 -10.19 6.73
C ILE A 57 6.20 -8.91 6.00
N LEU A 58 7.50 -8.63 6.01
CA LEU A 58 8.06 -7.52 5.24
C LEU A 58 8.37 -8.03 3.83
N MET A 59 7.71 -7.44 2.85
CA MET A 59 7.93 -7.74 1.43
C MET A 59 7.89 -6.45 0.61
N GLU A 60 8.94 -6.21 -0.15
CA GLU A 60 9.04 -5.05 -1.04
C GLU A 60 7.88 -4.98 -2.05
N THR A 61 7.55 -3.78 -2.49
CA THR A 61 6.63 -3.53 -3.60
C THR A 61 7.09 -4.26 -4.87
N GLY A 62 6.13 -4.75 -5.66
CA GLY A 62 6.43 -5.50 -6.89
C GLY A 62 6.82 -6.97 -6.69
N THR A 63 6.99 -7.48 -5.46
CA THR A 63 7.40 -8.88 -5.19
C THR A 63 6.22 -9.87 -5.02
N GLY A 64 5.00 -9.48 -5.39
CA GLY A 64 3.84 -10.40 -5.36
C GLY A 64 3.27 -10.69 -3.97
N LYS A 65 3.22 -9.69 -3.08
CA LYS A 65 2.57 -9.77 -1.75
C LYS A 65 1.16 -10.37 -1.79
N THR A 66 0.32 -9.87 -2.69
CA THR A 66 -1.07 -10.33 -2.84
C THR A 66 -1.16 -11.81 -3.15
N PHE A 67 -0.39 -12.28 -4.13
CA PHE A 67 -0.31 -13.70 -4.46
C PHE A 67 0.18 -14.53 -3.26
N THR A 68 1.17 -14.03 -2.52
CA THR A 68 1.76 -14.72 -1.37
C THR A 68 0.76 -14.95 -0.24
N TYR A 69 -0.01 -13.94 0.15
CA TYR A 69 -1.01 -14.14 1.21
C TYR A 69 -2.22 -14.96 0.74
N LEU A 70 -2.59 -14.90 -0.55
CA LEU A 70 -3.62 -15.78 -1.09
C LEU A 70 -3.15 -17.24 -1.03
N ASN A 71 -1.91 -17.49 -1.42
CA ASN A 71 -1.29 -18.81 -1.29
C ASN A 71 -1.23 -19.26 0.18
N LEU A 72 -0.89 -18.35 1.11
CA LEU A 72 -0.92 -18.63 2.54
C LEU A 72 -2.31 -19.06 3.03
N ILE A 73 -3.40 -18.41 2.59
CA ILE A 73 -4.78 -18.82 2.91
C ILE A 73 -4.99 -20.30 2.56
N PHE A 74 -4.64 -20.69 1.33
CA PHE A 74 -4.77 -22.08 0.87
C PHE A 74 -3.84 -23.04 1.63
N ALA A 75 -2.62 -22.62 1.94
CA ALA A 75 -1.66 -23.41 2.71
C ALA A 75 -2.15 -23.68 4.14
N LEU A 76 -2.73 -22.68 4.80
CA LEU A 76 -3.32 -22.80 6.14
C LEU A 76 -4.59 -23.67 6.12
N HIS A 77 -5.40 -23.57 5.06
CA HIS A 77 -6.54 -24.46 4.85
C HIS A 77 -6.10 -25.92 4.71
N LYS A 78 -5.13 -26.19 3.84
CA LYS A 78 -4.63 -27.54 3.57
C LYS A 78 -3.97 -28.17 4.80
N THR A 79 -3.17 -27.39 5.53
CA THR A 79 -2.34 -27.89 6.64
C THR A 79 -3.11 -27.96 7.96
N TYR A 80 -3.90 -26.93 8.28
CA TYR A 80 -4.52 -26.75 9.60
C TYR A 80 -6.05 -26.69 9.57
N ARG A 81 -6.67 -26.93 8.40
CA ARG A 81 -8.14 -26.90 8.20
C ARG A 81 -8.78 -25.57 8.62
N GLN A 82 -8.04 -24.47 8.49
CA GLN A 82 -8.56 -23.13 8.74
C GLN A 82 -9.35 -22.67 7.52
N ASN A 83 -10.62 -22.32 7.72
CA ASN A 83 -11.56 -22.02 6.63
C ASN A 83 -12.04 -20.57 6.59
N LYS A 84 -11.87 -19.80 7.68
CA LYS A 84 -12.43 -18.46 7.82
C LYS A 84 -11.33 -17.42 7.88
N PHE A 85 -11.32 -16.55 6.87
CA PHE A 85 -10.32 -15.50 6.73
C PHE A 85 -10.96 -14.14 6.52
N ILE A 86 -10.27 -13.09 6.96
CA ILE A 86 -10.62 -11.70 6.65
C ILE A 86 -9.40 -11.03 6.02
N ILE A 87 -9.56 -10.36 4.88
CA ILE A 87 -8.54 -9.49 4.29
C ILE A 87 -8.96 -8.03 4.52
N PHE A 88 -8.13 -7.27 5.23
CA PHE A 88 -8.28 -5.83 5.39
C PHE A 88 -7.44 -5.08 4.36
N VAL A 89 -8.09 -4.24 3.58
CA VAL A 89 -7.45 -3.37 2.58
C VAL A 89 -7.74 -1.89 2.88
N PRO A 90 -6.77 -0.98 2.71
CA PRO A 90 -6.94 0.39 3.21
C PRO A 90 -7.80 1.26 2.28
N ARG A 91 -7.88 0.95 0.98
CA ARG A 91 -8.54 1.80 -0.02
C ARG A 91 -9.24 0.97 -1.09
N LYS A 92 -10.24 1.58 -1.75
CA LYS A 92 -11.02 0.97 -2.83
C LYS A 92 -10.15 0.51 -4.02
N ALA A 93 -9.11 1.28 -4.39
CA ALA A 93 -8.21 0.87 -5.48
C ALA A 93 -7.50 -0.46 -5.16
N ILE A 94 -7.07 -0.66 -3.90
CA ILE A 94 -6.44 -1.92 -3.48
C ILE A 94 -7.48 -3.03 -3.41
N LEU A 95 -8.71 -2.76 -2.96
CA LEU A 95 -9.81 -3.72 -3.01
C LEU A 95 -10.04 -4.28 -4.42
N GLU A 96 -10.08 -3.42 -5.44
CA GLU A 96 -10.28 -3.86 -6.83
C GLU A 96 -9.08 -4.66 -7.35
N SER A 97 -7.86 -4.31 -6.96
CA SER A 97 -6.67 -5.10 -7.25
C SER A 97 -6.74 -6.51 -6.63
N VAL A 98 -7.17 -6.62 -5.36
CA VAL A 98 -7.34 -7.92 -4.68
C VAL A 98 -8.41 -8.77 -5.35
N LYS A 99 -9.56 -8.19 -5.70
CA LYS A 99 -10.62 -8.87 -6.47
C LYS A 99 -10.07 -9.48 -7.76
N GLN A 100 -9.34 -8.68 -8.53
CA GLN A 100 -8.75 -9.11 -9.78
C GLN A 100 -7.74 -10.23 -9.56
N ASN A 101 -6.87 -10.13 -8.55
CA ASN A 101 -5.90 -11.17 -8.23
C ASN A 101 -6.58 -12.49 -7.85
N ILE A 102 -7.65 -12.46 -7.05
CA ILE A 102 -8.36 -13.68 -6.67
C ILE A 102 -8.97 -14.36 -7.90
N GLU A 103 -9.58 -13.60 -8.81
CA GLU A 103 -10.15 -14.17 -10.04
C GLU A 103 -9.06 -14.74 -10.96
N LEU A 104 -7.98 -13.99 -11.18
CA LEU A 104 -6.87 -14.42 -12.04
C LEU A 104 -6.18 -15.68 -11.53
N THR A 105 -6.05 -15.84 -10.20
CA THR A 105 -5.33 -16.95 -9.56
C THR A 105 -6.21 -18.16 -9.28
N LYS A 106 -7.52 -18.08 -9.54
CA LYS A 106 -8.50 -19.13 -9.20
C LYS A 106 -8.14 -20.51 -9.75
N SER A 107 -7.87 -20.62 -11.06
CA SER A 107 -7.53 -21.90 -11.67
C SER A 107 -6.18 -22.44 -11.19
N TYR A 108 -5.21 -21.55 -10.93
CA TYR A 108 -3.92 -21.92 -10.38
C TYR A 108 -4.07 -22.55 -8.99
N PHE A 109 -4.77 -21.87 -8.07
CA PHE A 109 -4.94 -22.39 -6.72
C PHE A 109 -5.83 -23.64 -6.67
N PHE A 110 -6.84 -23.74 -7.54
CA PHE A 110 -7.60 -24.98 -7.65
C PHE A 110 -6.72 -26.15 -8.10
N SER A 111 -5.84 -25.95 -9.09
CA SER A 111 -4.90 -26.98 -9.53
C SER A 111 -3.89 -27.37 -8.44
N GLU A 112 -3.43 -26.41 -7.63
CA GLU A 112 -2.40 -26.65 -6.61
C GLU A 112 -2.97 -27.24 -5.31
N PHE A 113 -4.18 -26.82 -4.91
CA PHE A 113 -4.76 -27.13 -3.61
C PHE A 113 -6.06 -27.96 -3.67
N GLY A 114 -6.67 -28.12 -4.85
CA GLY A 114 -7.94 -28.83 -5.00
C GLY A 114 -9.14 -28.13 -4.36
N ALA A 115 -9.02 -26.83 -4.06
CA ALA A 115 -10.03 -26.05 -3.35
C ALA A 115 -10.31 -24.73 -4.06
N TYR A 116 -11.54 -24.24 -3.93
CA TYR A 116 -11.92 -22.89 -4.35
C TYR A 116 -11.98 -21.97 -3.13
N LEU A 117 -11.49 -20.75 -3.28
CA LEU A 117 -11.67 -19.68 -2.30
C LEU A 117 -12.98 -18.94 -2.60
N LYS A 118 -13.97 -19.03 -1.71
CA LYS A 118 -15.16 -18.18 -1.81
C LYS A 118 -14.89 -16.80 -1.25
N THR A 119 -15.19 -15.78 -2.03
CA THR A 119 -14.94 -14.39 -1.67
C THR A 119 -16.23 -13.65 -1.38
N TYR A 120 -16.24 -12.93 -0.25
CA TYR A 120 -17.33 -12.05 0.14
C TYR A 120 -16.78 -10.63 0.27
N TYR A 121 -17.50 -9.66 -0.29
CA TYR A 121 -17.12 -8.26 -0.26
C TYR A 121 -18.20 -7.49 0.48
N TYR A 122 -17.84 -6.70 1.48
CA TYR A 122 -18.81 -5.83 2.13
C TYR A 122 -18.86 -4.48 1.41
N THR A 123 -19.95 -4.25 0.69
CA THR A 123 -20.17 -3.02 -0.10
C THR A 123 -21.47 -2.31 0.27
N ASP A 124 -22.53 -3.07 0.56
CA ASP A 124 -23.90 -2.57 0.73
C ASP A 124 -24.80 -3.59 1.46
N SER A 125 -26.09 -3.30 1.57
CA SER A 125 -27.09 -4.18 2.21
C SER A 125 -27.28 -5.52 1.51
N LYS A 126 -27.12 -5.62 0.20
CA LYS A 126 -27.24 -6.90 -0.52
C LYS A 126 -26.10 -7.84 -0.16
N SER A 127 -24.91 -7.28 0.08
CA SER A 127 -23.76 -8.07 0.52
C SER A 127 -23.94 -8.71 1.91
N GLN A 128 -24.79 -8.14 2.77
CA GLN A 128 -25.04 -8.70 4.11
C GLN A 128 -25.66 -10.09 4.04
N SER A 129 -26.67 -10.30 3.20
CA SER A 129 -27.36 -11.59 3.11
C SER A 129 -26.41 -12.71 2.68
N ALA A 130 -25.50 -12.42 1.76
CA ALA A 130 -24.48 -13.38 1.33
C ALA A 130 -23.46 -13.68 2.46
N ILE A 131 -23.04 -12.65 3.20
CA ILE A 131 -22.15 -12.82 4.36
C ILE A 131 -22.83 -13.67 5.44
N ILE A 132 -24.10 -13.38 5.76
CA ILE A 132 -24.84 -14.14 6.77
C ILE A 132 -25.05 -15.58 6.33
N ASN A 133 -25.61 -15.79 5.13
CA ASN A 133 -26.06 -17.11 4.72
C ASN A 133 -24.94 -18.03 4.24
N HIS A 134 -23.81 -17.48 3.80
CA HIS A 134 -22.72 -18.29 3.27
C HIS A 134 -21.40 -18.09 4.02
N TYR A 135 -20.97 -16.86 4.31
CA TYR A 135 -19.74 -16.69 5.08
C TYR A 135 -19.88 -17.14 6.54
N ILE A 136 -20.99 -16.80 7.22
CA ILE A 136 -21.20 -17.12 8.64
C ILE A 136 -21.72 -18.56 8.82
N LYS A 137 -22.79 -18.95 8.10
CA LYS A 137 -23.46 -20.24 8.34
C LYS A 137 -22.70 -21.46 7.80
N ASN A 138 -21.88 -21.31 6.75
CA ASN A 138 -21.15 -22.45 6.17
C ASN A 138 -19.72 -22.52 6.71
N THR A 139 -19.44 -23.33 7.72
CA THR A 139 -18.10 -23.42 8.34
C THR A 139 -17.10 -24.29 7.58
N ASP A 140 -17.57 -25.16 6.68
CA ASP A 140 -16.72 -26.13 6.00
C ASP A 140 -16.04 -25.57 4.75
N GLU A 141 -16.59 -24.50 4.20
CA GLU A 141 -16.09 -23.86 2.98
C GLU A 141 -14.94 -22.87 3.25
N LEU A 142 -13.85 -23.01 2.49
CA LEU A 142 -12.76 -22.05 2.47
C LEU A 142 -13.26 -20.68 1.97
N SER A 143 -13.34 -19.74 2.89
CA SER A 143 -14.02 -18.46 2.70
C SER A 143 -13.15 -17.30 3.15
N VAL A 144 -13.16 -16.22 2.37
CA VAL A 144 -12.55 -14.94 2.74
C VAL A 144 -13.54 -13.80 2.65
N LEU A 145 -13.59 -12.98 3.71
CA LEU A 145 -14.31 -11.72 3.74
C LEU A 145 -13.32 -10.57 3.53
N VAL A 146 -13.52 -9.74 2.50
CA VAL A 146 -12.64 -8.60 2.22
C VAL A 146 -13.31 -7.32 2.70
N LEU A 147 -12.63 -6.61 3.61
CA LEU A 147 -13.12 -5.40 4.28
C LEU A 147 -12.22 -4.21 3.98
N THR A 148 -12.85 -3.06 3.71
CA THR A 148 -12.15 -1.77 3.62
C THR A 148 -12.14 -1.07 4.98
N ASN A 149 -11.28 -0.07 5.17
CA ASN A 149 -11.33 0.76 6.38
C ASN A 149 -12.73 1.37 6.60
N SER A 150 -13.37 1.88 5.53
CA SER A 150 -14.72 2.44 5.58
C SER A 150 -15.81 1.44 5.94
N ALA A 151 -15.61 0.15 5.68
CA ALA A 151 -16.55 -0.91 6.04
C ALA A 151 -16.63 -1.13 7.57
N VAL A 152 -15.64 -0.64 8.30
CA VAL A 152 -15.50 -0.77 9.75
C VAL A 152 -15.81 0.56 10.47
N ASP A 153 -15.57 1.69 9.80
CA ASP A 153 -15.53 3.04 10.39
C ASP A 153 -16.88 3.78 10.60
N LYS A 154 -18.00 3.34 10.02
CA LYS A 154 -19.30 4.04 10.17
C LYS A 154 -20.09 3.51 11.37
N LYS A 155 -20.60 4.42 12.20
CA LYS A 155 -21.43 4.15 13.39
C LYS A 155 -22.68 3.32 13.04
N ASP A 156 -23.25 3.58 11.85
CA ASP A 156 -24.38 2.85 11.25
C ASP A 156 -23.96 1.73 10.29
N ASN A 157 -22.73 1.22 10.39
CA ASN A 157 -22.31 0.11 9.56
C ASN A 157 -23.24 -1.08 9.79
N LEU A 158 -23.70 -1.65 8.68
CA LEU A 158 -24.58 -2.79 8.61
C LEU A 158 -24.02 -4.02 9.34
N LEU A 159 -22.70 -4.11 9.53
CA LEU A 159 -22.05 -5.14 10.35
C LEU A 159 -22.39 -5.04 11.86
N ASN A 160 -22.69 -3.84 12.36
CA ASN A 160 -23.05 -3.61 13.76
C ASN A 160 -24.56 -3.78 14.01
N LYS A 161 -25.36 -4.00 12.95
CA LYS A 161 -26.79 -4.27 13.10
C LYS A 161 -27.00 -5.70 13.58
N GLN A 162 -28.02 -5.88 14.43
CA GLN A 162 -28.57 -7.20 14.71
C GLN A 162 -29.13 -7.79 13.44
N SER A 163 -28.90 -9.09 13.23
CA SER A 163 -29.33 -9.79 12.04
C SER A 163 -30.66 -10.48 12.31
N GLU A 164 -31.73 -10.07 11.63
CA GLU A 164 -33.04 -10.74 11.67
C GLU A 164 -32.97 -12.22 11.22
N GLY A 165 -31.94 -12.62 10.45
CA GLY A 165 -31.73 -13.97 9.93
C GLY A 165 -30.77 -14.87 10.73
N LEU A 166 -30.30 -14.42 11.90
CA LEU A 166 -29.47 -15.20 12.82
C LEU A 166 -30.27 -15.43 14.11
N PHE A 167 -30.28 -16.67 14.62
CA PHE A 167 -31.05 -17.06 15.82
C PHE A 167 -30.50 -16.49 17.14
N ASN A 168 -29.62 -15.49 17.09
CA ASN A 168 -28.98 -14.90 18.27
C ASN A 168 -29.07 -13.38 18.26
N GLU A 169 -29.06 -12.76 19.44
CA GLU A 169 -29.10 -11.30 19.61
C GLU A 169 -27.78 -10.61 19.24
N LYS A 170 -26.81 -11.37 18.72
CA LYS A 170 -25.50 -10.86 18.34
C LYS A 170 -25.57 -10.11 17.01
N SER A 171 -24.79 -9.06 16.90
CA SER A 171 -24.54 -8.38 15.62
C SER A 171 -23.87 -9.30 14.60
N ILE A 172 -23.93 -8.93 13.32
CA ILE A 172 -23.23 -9.66 12.25
C ILE A 172 -21.72 -9.72 12.55
N PHE A 173 -21.15 -8.62 13.05
CA PHE A 173 -19.73 -8.54 13.39
C PHE A 173 -19.35 -9.48 14.53
N GLU A 174 -20.13 -9.54 15.61
CA GLU A 174 -19.89 -10.49 16.70
C GLU A 174 -20.00 -11.94 16.26
N ASN A 175 -20.92 -12.25 15.34
CA ASN A 175 -21.00 -13.58 14.72
C ASN A 175 -19.76 -13.90 13.87
N ILE A 176 -19.24 -12.92 13.11
CA ILE A 176 -17.97 -13.08 12.38
C ILE A 176 -16.81 -13.33 13.35
N ILE A 177 -16.71 -12.56 14.44
CA ILE A 177 -15.67 -12.72 15.46
C ILE A 177 -15.74 -14.10 16.11
N ALA A 178 -16.96 -14.60 16.39
CA ALA A 178 -17.16 -15.91 17.00
C ALA A 178 -16.60 -17.08 16.16
N LEU A 179 -16.44 -16.90 14.85
CA LEU A 179 -15.80 -17.87 13.96
C LEU A 179 -14.27 -17.94 14.12
N LYS A 180 -13.68 -17.04 14.92
CA LYS A 180 -12.23 -16.88 15.11
C LYS A 180 -11.45 -16.82 13.78
N PRO A 181 -11.82 -15.92 12.85
CA PRO A 181 -11.20 -15.87 11.54
C PRO A 181 -9.73 -15.44 11.65
N ILE A 182 -8.89 -15.98 10.77
CA ILE A 182 -7.52 -15.51 10.61
C ILE A 182 -7.53 -14.25 9.76
N CYS A 183 -6.94 -13.16 10.26
CA CYS A 183 -6.93 -11.89 9.52
C CYS A 183 -5.63 -11.70 8.72
N ILE A 184 -5.75 -11.02 7.59
CA ILE A 184 -4.65 -10.57 6.76
C ILE A 184 -4.82 -9.07 6.58
N ILE A 185 -3.76 -8.33 6.83
CA ILE A 185 -3.69 -6.88 6.65
C ILE A 185 -2.75 -6.61 5.48
N ASP A 186 -3.29 -5.98 4.44
CA ASP A 186 -2.54 -5.49 3.29
C ASP A 186 -2.21 -4.00 3.50
N GLU A 187 -0.93 -3.64 3.37
CA GLU A 187 -0.40 -2.30 3.62
C GLU A 187 -0.74 -1.74 5.03
N PRO A 188 -0.19 -2.35 6.11
CA PRO A 188 -0.54 -2.03 7.50
C PRO A 188 -0.31 -0.56 7.87
N HIS A 189 0.64 0.12 7.25
CA HIS A 189 0.92 1.54 7.51
C HIS A 189 -0.21 2.49 7.08
N LEU A 190 -1.13 2.03 6.22
CA LEU A 190 -2.28 2.80 5.74
C LEU A 190 -3.57 2.53 6.51
N LEU A 191 -3.63 1.45 7.29
CA LEU A 191 -4.77 1.13 8.13
C LEU A 191 -4.68 1.89 9.46
N LYS A 192 -5.12 3.14 9.42
CA LYS A 192 -5.15 4.04 10.58
C LYS A 192 -6.58 4.48 10.90
N GLY A 193 -6.77 4.91 12.15
CA GLY A 193 -8.03 5.45 12.65
C GLY A 193 -8.47 4.76 13.95
N GLU A 194 -8.98 5.55 14.89
CA GLU A 194 -9.40 5.06 16.21
C GLU A 194 -10.49 3.99 16.11
N ARG A 195 -11.44 4.17 15.20
CA ARG A 195 -12.58 3.26 15.01
C ARG A 195 -12.17 1.91 14.41
N PHE A 196 -11.33 1.92 13.37
CA PHE A 196 -10.75 0.69 12.84
C PHE A 196 -9.95 -0.04 13.91
N SER A 197 -9.10 0.68 14.64
CA SER A 197 -8.30 0.11 15.72
C SER A 197 -9.19 -0.50 16.81
N ALA A 198 -10.29 0.17 17.17
CA ALA A 198 -11.25 -0.34 18.15
C ALA A 198 -11.94 -1.62 17.68
N ALA A 199 -12.46 -1.65 16.45
CA ALA A 199 -13.12 -2.83 15.90
C ALA A 199 -12.14 -3.99 15.67
N PHE A 200 -10.93 -3.70 15.17
CA PHE A 200 -9.89 -4.71 14.97
C PHE A 200 -9.45 -5.34 16.30
N ARG A 201 -9.34 -4.55 17.37
CA ARG A 201 -9.08 -5.06 18.74
C ARG A 201 -10.17 -6.03 19.22
N GLN A 202 -11.43 -5.86 18.81
CA GLN A 202 -12.51 -6.77 19.19
C GLN A 202 -12.36 -8.15 18.54
N ILE A 203 -11.78 -8.24 17.34
CA ILE A 203 -11.59 -9.52 16.65
C ILE A 203 -10.63 -10.40 17.46
N ASN A 204 -9.52 -9.84 17.95
CA ASN A 204 -8.56 -10.50 18.83
C ASN A 204 -8.14 -11.93 18.41
N THR A 205 -7.95 -12.12 17.10
CA THR A 205 -7.45 -13.38 16.51
C THR A 205 -6.03 -13.24 15.98
N LEU A 206 -5.42 -14.34 15.54
CA LEU A 206 -4.19 -14.37 14.76
C LEU A 206 -4.36 -13.53 13.49
N TYR A 207 -3.38 -12.65 13.25
CA TYR A 207 -3.37 -11.84 12.04
C TYR A 207 -1.98 -11.69 11.43
N PHE A 208 -1.95 -11.64 10.10
CA PHE A 208 -0.74 -11.44 9.33
C PHE A 208 -0.70 -10.03 8.76
N ARG A 209 0.43 -9.34 8.89
CA ARG A 209 0.63 -8.02 8.28
C ARG A 209 1.62 -8.11 7.13
N PHE A 210 1.13 -7.90 5.91
CA PHE A 210 1.94 -7.88 4.70
C PHE A 210 2.16 -6.44 4.25
N GLY A 211 3.43 -6.01 4.20
CA GLY A 211 3.76 -4.64 3.77
C GLY A 211 5.22 -4.46 3.42
N ALA A 212 5.51 -3.46 2.60
CA ALA A 212 6.89 -2.96 2.43
C ALA A 212 7.25 -1.95 3.52
N THR A 213 6.23 -1.27 4.05
CA THR A 213 6.36 -0.22 5.05
C THR A 213 5.43 -0.51 6.24
N PHE A 214 5.99 -0.35 7.43
CA PHE A 214 5.29 -0.53 8.71
C PHE A 214 5.24 0.80 9.46
N PRO A 215 4.22 1.01 10.31
CA PRO A 215 4.17 2.15 11.22
C PRO A 215 5.47 2.31 12.04
N LYS A 216 5.90 3.56 12.25
CA LYS A 216 7.13 3.89 12.99
C LYS A 216 6.88 4.40 14.41
N GLU A 217 5.63 4.72 14.76
CA GLU A 217 5.32 5.29 16.06
C GLU A 217 5.19 4.21 17.14
N PRO A 218 5.83 4.34 18.31
CA PRO A 218 5.79 3.32 19.37
C PRO A 218 4.38 2.99 19.88
N LYS A 219 3.42 3.92 19.71
CA LYS A 219 2.01 3.76 20.08
C LYS A 219 1.19 2.99 19.03
N GLU A 220 1.69 2.88 17.81
CA GLU A 220 1.03 2.19 16.69
C GLU A 220 1.96 1.12 16.12
N SER A 221 1.82 -0.12 16.59
CA SER A 221 2.17 -1.37 15.89
C SER A 221 3.43 -1.31 14.98
N THR A 222 4.58 -0.99 15.55
CA THR A 222 5.87 -1.14 14.86
C THR A 222 6.10 -2.59 14.41
N LEU A 223 7.03 -2.79 13.48
CA LEU A 223 7.41 -4.11 12.99
C LEU A 223 7.86 -5.00 14.16
N SER A 224 7.19 -6.14 14.34
CA SER A 224 7.35 -7.07 15.47
C SER A 224 6.90 -8.47 15.07
N ASN A 225 7.25 -9.50 15.83
CA ASN A 225 6.79 -10.88 15.56
C ASN A 225 7.05 -11.31 14.10
N VAL A 226 8.23 -10.96 13.59
CA VAL A 226 8.57 -11.12 12.17
C VAL A 226 8.73 -12.59 11.82
N ALA A 227 8.12 -13.04 10.73
CA ALA A 227 8.32 -14.39 10.19
C ALA A 227 9.13 -14.39 8.88
N PHE A 228 9.14 -13.27 8.16
CA PHE A 228 9.82 -13.16 6.88
C PHE A 228 10.17 -11.71 6.54
N VAL A 229 11.35 -11.51 5.93
CA VAL A 229 11.83 -10.21 5.46
C VAL A 229 12.41 -10.35 4.06
N LEU A 230 11.85 -9.58 3.13
CA LEU A 230 12.38 -9.29 1.81
C LEU A 230 12.30 -7.77 1.62
N ASP A 231 13.32 -7.06 2.10
CA ASP A 231 13.42 -5.59 2.01
C ASP A 231 13.84 -5.11 0.61
N SER A 232 13.83 -3.79 0.40
CA SER A 232 14.23 -3.17 -0.88
C SER A 232 15.63 -3.57 -1.32
N ILE A 233 16.57 -3.63 -0.38
CA ILE A 233 17.96 -3.96 -0.68
C ILE A 233 18.05 -5.40 -1.15
N SER A 234 17.45 -6.34 -0.41
CA SER A 234 17.42 -7.75 -0.73
C SER A 234 16.68 -8.01 -2.04
N ALA A 235 15.51 -7.39 -2.24
CA ALA A 235 14.74 -7.53 -3.48
C ALA A 235 15.53 -7.03 -4.71
N PHE A 236 16.26 -5.92 -4.56
CA PHE A 236 17.11 -5.38 -5.61
C PHE A 236 18.33 -6.28 -5.88
N GLN A 237 19.05 -6.72 -4.84
CA GLN A 237 20.22 -7.58 -4.96
C GLN A 237 19.89 -8.95 -5.57
N ASN A 238 18.68 -9.47 -5.34
CA ASN A 238 18.19 -10.71 -5.91
C ASN A 238 17.50 -10.52 -7.28
N TYR A 239 17.59 -9.33 -7.89
CA TYR A 239 16.98 -9.01 -9.19
C TYR A 239 15.46 -9.27 -9.28
N LEU A 240 14.76 -9.18 -8.15
CA LEU A 240 13.31 -9.40 -8.07
C LEU A 240 12.51 -8.17 -8.48
N VAL A 241 13.16 -7.00 -8.47
CA VAL A 241 12.58 -5.72 -8.87
C VAL A 241 13.48 -5.03 -9.89
N LYS A 242 12.88 -4.16 -10.71
CA LYS A 242 13.63 -3.39 -11.71
C LYS A 242 14.52 -2.34 -11.04
N GLN A 243 15.66 -2.07 -11.67
CA GLN A 243 16.52 -0.96 -11.27
C GLN A 243 15.86 0.38 -11.58
N ILE A 244 16.17 1.37 -10.75
CA ILE A 244 15.69 2.75 -10.92
C ILE A 244 16.79 3.55 -11.61
N ALA A 245 16.46 4.16 -12.76
CA ALA A 245 17.27 5.17 -13.40
C ALA A 245 16.52 6.51 -13.32
N VAL A 246 17.20 7.55 -12.82
CA VAL A 246 16.62 8.89 -12.67
C VAL A 246 17.19 9.78 -13.76
N GLY A 247 16.33 10.32 -14.63
CA GLY A 247 16.67 11.39 -15.56
C GLY A 247 16.23 12.74 -14.99
N SER A 248 17.10 13.74 -15.03
CA SER A 248 16.79 15.11 -14.61
C SER A 248 16.93 16.05 -15.81
N ILE A 249 15.91 16.86 -16.05
CA ILE A 249 15.85 17.82 -17.17
C ILE A 249 16.44 19.18 -16.84
N SER A 250 16.39 19.57 -15.56
CA SER A 250 16.82 20.87 -15.07
C SER A 250 17.77 20.63 -13.90
N GLY A 251 18.96 21.21 -13.92
CA GLY A 251 19.79 21.28 -12.73
C GLY A 251 19.13 22.25 -11.76
N VAL A 252 18.57 21.77 -10.66
CA VAL A 252 18.12 22.67 -9.59
C VAL A 252 19.38 23.35 -9.04
N GLU A 253 19.58 24.62 -9.42
CA GLU A 253 20.61 25.49 -8.86
C GLU A 253 20.27 25.77 -7.40
N ASN A 254 20.74 24.90 -6.51
CA ASN A 254 20.80 25.12 -5.07
C ASN A 254 19.65 25.96 -4.45
N GLU A 255 18.41 25.53 -4.62
CA GLU A 255 17.22 26.25 -4.18
C GLU A 255 16.92 25.99 -2.70
N ILE A 256 16.44 27.02 -2.00
CA ILE A 256 15.99 26.93 -0.60
C ILE A 256 14.55 27.43 -0.51
N PHE A 257 13.67 26.62 0.08
CA PHE A 257 12.27 26.99 0.29
C PHE A 257 11.77 26.56 1.67
N LEU A 258 10.69 27.21 2.12
CA LEU A 258 10.02 26.91 3.38
C LEU A 258 9.05 25.73 3.18
N LYS A 259 9.26 24.62 3.91
CA LYS A 259 8.39 23.44 3.83
C LYS A 259 7.18 23.56 4.73
N ASP A 260 7.39 23.87 6.00
CA ASP A 260 6.33 24.07 6.97
C ASP A 260 6.77 24.94 8.15
N ILE A 261 5.78 25.42 8.89
CA ILE A 261 5.96 26.12 10.17
C ILE A 261 5.18 25.35 11.23
N ARG A 262 5.85 24.97 12.33
CA ARG A 262 5.23 24.30 13.49
C ARG A 262 5.81 24.85 14.79
N ASN A 263 4.97 25.18 15.76
CA ASN A 263 5.42 25.62 17.10
C ASN A 263 6.48 26.75 17.09
N LYS A 264 6.34 27.75 16.19
CA LYS A 264 7.32 28.84 15.97
C LYS A 264 8.70 28.39 15.45
N GLU A 265 8.78 27.18 14.90
CA GLU A 265 9.93 26.67 14.15
C GLU A 265 9.57 26.60 12.66
N ALA A 266 10.54 26.89 11.79
CA ALA A 266 10.43 26.70 10.36
C ALA A 266 11.30 25.52 9.90
N THR A 267 10.74 24.66 9.05
CA THR A 267 11.52 23.64 8.34
C THR A 267 11.87 24.17 6.96
N PHE A 268 13.16 24.36 6.70
CA PHE A 268 13.68 24.70 5.38
C PHE A 268 14.10 23.44 4.64
N VAL A 269 13.98 23.48 3.31
CA VAL A 269 14.48 22.45 2.40
C VAL A 269 15.44 23.07 1.43
N ARG A 270 16.61 22.45 1.28
CA ARG A 270 17.61 22.79 0.28
C ARG A 270 17.65 21.68 -0.78
N ARG A 271 17.42 22.05 -2.04
CA ARG A 271 17.52 21.14 -3.20
C ARG A 271 18.71 21.54 -4.05
N LYS A 272 19.56 20.58 -4.37
CA LYS A 272 20.68 20.76 -5.28
C LYS A 272 20.70 19.58 -6.25
N SER A 273 20.95 19.86 -7.52
CA SER A 273 21.04 18.83 -8.55
C SER A 273 22.00 17.70 -8.14
N GLY A 274 21.56 16.45 -8.28
CA GLY A 274 22.35 15.26 -7.93
C GLY A 274 22.44 14.92 -6.44
N GLU A 275 21.86 15.72 -5.54
CA GLU A 275 21.87 15.48 -4.09
C GLU A 275 20.46 15.22 -3.54
N LEU A 276 20.37 14.38 -2.49
CA LEU A 276 19.12 14.23 -1.75
C LEU A 276 18.74 15.56 -1.08
N PRO A 277 17.45 15.92 -1.04
CA PRO A 277 17.01 17.16 -0.40
C PRO A 277 17.42 17.17 1.08
N GLN A 278 18.05 18.26 1.51
CA GLN A 278 18.44 18.45 2.90
C GLN A 278 17.34 19.19 3.66
N TYR A 279 17.11 18.81 4.92
CA TYR A 279 16.08 19.41 5.78
C TYR A 279 16.75 20.05 7.01
N LYS A 280 16.40 21.30 7.33
CA LYS A 280 16.89 21.97 8.55
C LYS A 280 15.73 22.67 9.24
N ARG A 281 15.58 22.42 10.55
CA ARG A 281 14.63 23.12 11.40
C ARG A 281 15.36 24.26 12.11
N VAL A 282 14.75 25.43 12.12
CA VAL A 282 15.32 26.67 12.68
C VAL A 282 14.23 27.39 13.48
N LYS A 283 14.55 27.79 14.71
CA LYS A 283 13.70 28.63 15.56
C LYS A 283 13.93 30.11 15.30
N ILE A 284 12.94 30.93 15.65
CA ILE A 284 13.14 32.39 15.72
C ILE A 284 14.31 32.67 16.68
N GLY A 285 15.29 33.45 16.22
CA GLY A 285 16.54 33.75 16.92
C GLY A 285 17.73 32.84 16.55
N GLU A 286 17.52 31.79 15.75
CA GLU A 286 18.60 30.91 15.25
C GLU A 286 18.99 31.27 13.81
N SER A 287 20.24 30.99 13.45
CA SER A 287 20.78 31.25 12.12
C SER A 287 20.60 30.09 11.14
N LEU A 288 20.39 30.41 9.87
CA LEU A 288 20.34 29.44 8.78
C LEU A 288 21.59 29.57 7.90
N GLU A 289 22.48 28.58 7.99
CA GLU A 289 23.68 28.44 7.12
C GLU A 289 23.38 28.61 5.63
N TRP A 290 22.27 28.03 5.16
CA TRP A 290 21.91 28.07 3.75
C TRP A 290 21.55 29.48 3.27
N GLN A 291 21.21 30.38 4.20
CA GLN A 291 20.91 31.79 3.94
C GLN A 291 22.02 32.68 4.51
N ASN A 292 23.28 32.34 4.24
CA ASN A 292 24.47 33.09 4.69
C ASN A 292 24.52 33.32 6.21
N PHE A 293 24.11 32.32 7.00
CA PHE A 293 24.03 32.40 8.47
C PHE A 293 23.11 33.50 9.00
N ALA A 294 22.14 33.95 8.19
CA ALA A 294 21.17 34.96 8.62
C ALA A 294 20.25 34.42 9.73
N THR A 295 19.89 35.29 10.67
CA THR A 295 19.04 34.93 11.81
C THR A 295 17.57 35.01 11.43
N LEU A 296 16.81 33.97 11.73
CA LEU A 296 15.37 33.96 11.53
C LEU A 296 14.70 34.91 12.54
N VAL A 297 14.08 35.99 12.07
CA VAL A 297 13.50 37.03 12.94
C VAL A 297 11.98 36.94 13.06
N ARG A 298 11.29 36.50 11.99
CA ARG A 298 9.83 36.48 11.96
C ARG A 298 9.30 35.36 11.06
N LEU A 299 8.19 34.77 11.49
CA LEU A 299 7.44 33.76 10.74
C LEU A 299 6.00 34.21 10.52
N GLU A 300 5.53 34.09 9.29
CA GLU A 300 4.14 34.32 8.88
C GLU A 300 3.65 33.12 8.04
N LYS A 301 2.35 33.05 7.75
CA LYS A 301 1.77 31.95 6.97
C LYS A 301 2.48 31.85 5.60
N GLY A 302 3.30 30.81 5.43
CA GLY A 302 4.04 30.55 4.20
C GLY A 302 5.27 31.45 3.96
N LYS A 303 5.72 32.24 4.93
CA LYS A 303 6.90 33.12 4.78
C LYS A 303 7.78 33.15 6.03
N ALA A 304 9.09 33.16 5.81
CA ALA A 304 10.11 33.31 6.83
C ALA A 304 11.00 34.53 6.51
N TYR A 305 11.16 35.43 7.46
CA TYR A 305 11.93 36.66 7.33
C TYR A 305 13.21 36.61 8.15
N PHE A 306 14.31 37.06 7.57
CA PHE A 306 15.63 37.06 8.16
C PHE A 306 16.14 38.48 8.47
N ASP A 307 17.07 38.59 9.40
CA ASP A 307 17.71 39.85 9.81
C ASP A 307 18.42 40.60 8.68
N ASN A 308 18.97 39.86 7.71
CA ASN A 308 19.58 40.41 6.50
C ASN A 308 18.56 40.87 5.44
N GLY A 309 17.27 40.91 5.77
CA GLY A 309 16.19 41.31 4.87
C GLY A 309 15.72 40.21 3.90
N ALA A 310 16.35 39.02 3.91
CA ALA A 310 15.92 37.92 3.06
C ALA A 310 14.55 37.39 3.49
N THR A 311 13.75 36.97 2.50
CA THR A 311 12.47 36.31 2.74
C THR A 311 12.43 35.00 1.98
N ILE A 312 12.25 33.89 2.69
CA ILE A 312 12.07 32.56 2.09
C ILE A 312 10.58 32.22 2.17
N GLN A 313 9.99 31.88 1.03
CA GLN A 313 8.57 31.57 0.92
C GLN A 313 8.33 30.08 0.78
N SER A 314 7.12 29.64 1.11
CA SER A 314 6.65 28.30 0.80
C SER A 314 6.48 28.15 -0.71
N GLN A 315 7.13 27.15 -1.29
CA GLN A 315 6.91 26.82 -2.70
C GLN A 315 5.64 25.97 -2.80
N GLU A 316 4.54 26.58 -3.26
CA GLU A 316 3.35 25.84 -3.65
C GLU A 316 3.61 25.18 -5.01
N ASN A 317 4.10 23.94 -4.98
CA ASN A 317 4.37 23.07 -6.12
C ASN A 317 5.39 23.64 -7.14
N TYR A 318 6.40 22.84 -7.50
CA TYR A 318 7.25 23.17 -8.64
C TYR A 318 6.38 23.16 -9.90
N LYS A 319 6.05 24.34 -10.44
CA LYS A 319 5.31 24.46 -11.69
C LYS A 319 6.34 24.49 -12.81
N LEU A 320 6.50 23.35 -13.48
CA LEU A 320 7.33 23.25 -14.68
C LEU A 320 6.86 24.29 -15.71
N SER A 321 7.81 25.00 -16.32
CA SER A 321 7.53 25.82 -17.50
C SER A 321 7.13 24.93 -18.69
N ASN A 322 6.47 25.50 -19.70
CA ASN A 322 6.10 24.76 -20.91
C ASN A 322 7.34 24.17 -21.62
N ASP A 323 8.46 24.89 -21.59
CA ASP A 323 9.73 24.44 -22.17
C ASP A 323 10.30 23.24 -21.39
N GLU A 324 10.28 23.28 -20.06
CA GLU A 324 10.70 22.14 -19.23
C GLU A 324 9.79 20.92 -19.41
N ILE A 325 8.47 21.10 -19.51
CA ILE A 325 7.52 20.01 -19.80
C ILE A 325 7.84 19.41 -21.17
N SER A 326 8.04 20.26 -22.19
CA SER A 326 8.36 19.81 -23.55
C SER A 326 9.68 19.02 -23.58
N LEU A 327 10.72 19.52 -22.92
CA LEU A 327 12.00 18.83 -22.79
C LEU A 327 11.88 17.50 -22.03
N MET A 328 11.08 17.45 -20.95
CA MET A 328 10.80 16.22 -20.21
C MET A 328 10.11 15.17 -21.08
N LEU A 329 9.12 15.58 -21.87
CA LEU A 329 8.42 14.71 -22.80
C LEU A 329 9.35 14.20 -23.89
N GLU A 330 10.13 15.09 -24.52
CA GLU A 330 11.12 14.73 -25.53
C GLU A 330 12.08 13.67 -25.01
N LYS A 331 12.68 13.90 -23.84
CA LYS A 331 13.63 12.97 -23.21
C LYS A 331 12.98 11.64 -22.81
N ALA A 332 11.74 11.67 -22.30
CA ALA A 332 11.02 10.46 -21.94
C ALA A 332 10.63 9.63 -23.18
N ILE A 333 10.26 10.28 -24.29
CA ILE A 333 9.95 9.62 -25.57
C ILE A 333 11.21 9.03 -26.18
N GLU A 334 12.32 9.77 -26.20
CA GLU A 334 13.62 9.29 -26.65
C GLU A 334 14.04 8.03 -25.89
N ALA A 335 13.99 8.08 -24.54
CA ALA A 335 14.31 6.94 -23.70
C ALA A 335 13.35 5.75 -23.90
N HIS A 336 12.07 6.01 -24.17
CA HIS A 336 11.09 4.96 -24.49
C HIS A 336 11.48 4.21 -25.77
N PHE A 337 11.78 4.92 -26.86
CA PHE A 337 12.12 4.29 -28.13
C PHE A 337 13.46 3.55 -28.09
N GLN A 338 14.46 4.09 -27.39
CA GLN A 338 15.72 3.38 -27.15
C GLN A 338 15.48 2.05 -26.42
N LYS A 339 14.59 2.05 -25.42
CA LYS A 339 14.26 0.86 -24.64
C LYS A 339 13.39 -0.13 -25.41
N GLU A 340 12.42 0.37 -26.17
CA GLU A 340 11.55 -0.44 -27.05
C GLU A 340 12.38 -1.15 -28.12
N GLN A 341 13.34 -0.47 -28.75
CA GLN A 341 14.21 -1.09 -29.76
C GLN A 341 14.92 -2.35 -29.23
N PHE A 342 15.44 -2.28 -27.99
CA PHE A 342 16.07 -3.42 -27.33
C PHE A 342 15.04 -4.50 -26.94
N LEU A 343 13.95 -4.11 -26.26
CA LEU A 343 12.97 -5.05 -25.70
C LEU A 343 12.09 -5.73 -26.76
N PHE A 344 11.81 -5.04 -27.87
CA PHE A 344 11.01 -5.58 -28.97
C PHE A 344 11.66 -6.83 -29.58
N SER A 345 12.99 -6.87 -29.66
CA SER A 345 13.74 -8.05 -30.09
C SER A 345 13.53 -9.28 -29.18
N GLN A 346 13.10 -9.05 -27.94
CA GLN A 346 12.79 -10.08 -26.95
C GLN A 346 11.27 -10.34 -26.83
N ASN A 347 10.46 -9.77 -27.72
CA ASN A 347 9.00 -9.82 -27.69
C ASN A 347 8.42 -9.23 -26.38
N ILE A 348 9.08 -8.20 -25.83
CA ILE A 348 8.65 -7.48 -24.63
C ILE A 348 8.24 -6.07 -25.03
N LYS A 349 6.99 -5.69 -24.74
CA LYS A 349 6.46 -4.35 -25.00
C LYS A 349 6.83 -3.37 -23.88
N ALA A 350 7.51 -2.27 -24.20
CA ALA A 350 7.74 -1.17 -23.27
C ALA A 350 6.47 -0.31 -23.10
N LEU A 351 6.30 0.25 -21.91
CA LEU A 351 5.20 1.16 -21.59
C LEU A 351 5.78 2.39 -20.91
N SER A 352 5.29 3.57 -21.29
CA SER A 352 5.56 4.84 -20.60
C SER A 352 4.30 5.35 -19.94
N LEU A 353 4.43 5.82 -18.70
CA LEU A 353 3.35 6.39 -17.91
C LEU A 353 3.71 7.82 -17.53
N PHE A 354 2.87 8.77 -17.94
CA PHE A 354 3.01 10.18 -17.61
C PHE A 354 1.97 10.56 -16.55
N PHE A 355 2.42 11.24 -15.48
CA PHE A 355 1.54 11.76 -14.44
C PHE A 355 1.25 13.24 -14.71
N ILE A 356 -0.01 13.56 -14.97
CA ILE A 356 -0.47 14.93 -15.23
C ILE A 356 -1.09 15.48 -13.93
N PRO A 357 -0.68 16.67 -13.43
CA PRO A 357 -1.12 17.17 -12.12
C PRO A 357 -2.63 17.41 -11.99
N SER A 358 -3.29 17.84 -13.06
CA SER A 358 -4.71 18.20 -13.05
C SER A 358 -5.46 17.56 -14.21
N ILE A 359 -6.69 17.11 -13.93
CA ILE A 359 -7.62 16.59 -14.94
C ILE A 359 -8.05 17.70 -15.90
N ALA A 360 -8.10 18.97 -15.45
CA ALA A 360 -8.45 20.09 -16.31
C ALA A 360 -7.43 20.28 -17.44
N ASP A 361 -6.15 20.06 -17.15
CA ASP A 361 -5.05 20.17 -18.12
C ASP A 361 -5.16 19.08 -19.20
N PHE A 362 -5.77 17.93 -18.87
CA PHE A 362 -6.05 16.87 -19.82
C PHE A 362 -7.29 17.16 -20.69
N ARG A 363 -8.36 17.71 -20.10
CA ARG A 363 -9.66 17.92 -20.77
C ARG A 363 -9.75 19.16 -21.67
N ALA A 364 -8.84 20.12 -21.55
CA ALA A 364 -8.79 21.27 -22.46
C ALA A 364 -8.54 20.84 -23.93
N ILE A 365 -7.97 19.66 -24.14
CA ILE A 365 -7.71 19.07 -25.45
C ILE A 365 -9.00 18.56 -26.10
N ASP A 366 -9.95 18.01 -25.33
CA ASP A 366 -11.23 17.53 -25.86
C ASP A 366 -12.08 18.67 -26.44
N SER A 367 -11.98 19.88 -25.88
CA SER A 367 -12.63 21.09 -26.42
C SER A 367 -11.98 21.65 -27.69
N ILE A 368 -10.71 21.34 -27.95
CA ILE A 368 -9.98 21.78 -29.16
C ILE A 368 -10.22 20.79 -30.31
N ASN A 369 -10.35 19.50 -29.99
CA ASN A 369 -10.67 18.46 -30.98
C ASN A 369 -12.14 18.51 -31.46
N SER A 370 -13.06 19.06 -30.67
CA SER A 370 -14.44 19.30 -31.12
C SER A 370 -14.58 20.51 -32.06
N THR A 371 -13.61 21.44 -32.06
CA THR A 371 -13.61 22.59 -32.97
C THR A 371 -12.91 22.31 -34.30
N SER A 372 -11.95 21.37 -34.33
CA SER A 372 -11.22 20.98 -35.54
C SER A 372 -11.95 19.93 -36.40
N ALA A 373 -12.93 19.21 -35.84
CA ALA A 373 -13.83 18.34 -36.61
C ALA A 373 -14.81 19.13 -37.50
N HIS A 374 -15.10 20.40 -37.20
CA HIS A 374 -16.00 21.25 -38.01
C HIS A 374 -15.30 22.02 -39.15
N ALA A 375 -13.97 21.94 -39.27
CA ALA A 375 -13.21 22.69 -40.29
C ALA A 375 -12.83 21.86 -41.53
N LEU A 376 -13.13 20.56 -41.57
CA LEU A 376 -12.78 19.65 -42.69
C LEU A 376 -13.96 19.24 -43.58
N GLU A 377 -15.19 19.69 -43.31
CA GLU A 377 -16.38 19.40 -44.14
C GLU A 377 -16.81 20.56 -45.07
N ALA A 378 -16.06 21.67 -45.13
CA ALA A 378 -16.47 22.88 -45.87
C ALA A 378 -15.63 23.22 -47.12
N SER A 379 -14.83 22.30 -47.66
CA SER A 379 -14.03 22.54 -48.88
C SER A 379 -14.04 21.39 -49.89
N GLY A 380 -15.22 20.83 -50.16
CA GLY A 380 -15.43 19.85 -51.22
C GLY A 380 -16.80 19.98 -51.87
N GLY A 381 -16.96 20.97 -52.76
CA GLY A 381 -18.17 21.10 -53.59
C GLY A 381 -18.26 22.42 -54.34
N GLY A 382 -17.79 22.45 -55.59
CA GLY A 382 -18.09 23.52 -56.54
C GLY A 382 -16.99 23.74 -57.58
N GLY A 383 -17.12 23.10 -58.75
CA GLY A 383 -16.26 23.30 -59.92
C GLY A 383 -16.03 22.00 -60.68
#